data_AF-A0A6P0VTM1-F1
#
_entry.id   AF-A0A6P0VTM1-F1
#
_cell.length_a   1.000
_cell.length_b   1.000
_cell.length_c   1.000
_cell.angle_alpha   90.00
_cell.angle_beta   90.00
_cell.angle_gamma   90.00
#
_symmetry.space_group_name_H-M   'P 1'
#
loop_
_entity.id
_entity.type
_entity.pdbx_description
1 polymer ?
#
loop_
_entity_poly.entity_id
_entity_poly.type
_entity_poly.pdbx_seq_one_letter_code
_entity_poly.pdbx_strand_id
1 'polypeptide(L)'
;MTISQTPPLYLPRPREAVGTYLRIISINDVYDIKNYPYIETVIKSLKQTAEDAKIIASLNGDFLSPCLITSLDGGKAMLDVLKIVDIDYLCFGNHEFDVSMDVLCDRFKTYEGKCLNSNILDLPIVDASGQPLPKYDIVDVGSHRVAFAGFCTNDTNIFRPGTDLNIQPIFEALKETWSKCSEQATMLIPLTHQTIAEDRELVKQIEQDDQL
;
A
#
# COMPACT_ATOMS: atom_id res chain seq x y z
N MET A 1 25.75 17.08 -24.29
CA MET A 1 24.39 16.57 -24.55
C MET A 1 23.44 17.31 -23.63
N THR A 2 22.61 18.19 -24.16
CA THR A 2 21.48 18.76 -23.41
C THR A 2 20.45 17.66 -23.26
N ILE A 3 20.31 17.12 -22.05
CA ILE A 3 19.23 16.19 -21.72
C ILE A 3 17.94 16.99 -21.89
N SER A 4 17.16 16.67 -22.93
CA SER A 4 15.80 17.18 -23.07
C SER A 4 15.02 16.69 -21.85
N GLN A 5 14.71 17.58 -20.92
CA GLN A 5 13.89 17.23 -19.77
C GLN A 5 12.48 16.92 -20.28
N THR A 6 11.96 15.73 -19.96
CA THR A 6 10.55 15.41 -20.17
C THR A 6 9.72 16.46 -19.44
N PRO A 7 8.75 17.12 -20.11
CA PRO A 7 7.92 18.11 -19.44
C PRO A 7 7.15 17.43 -18.30
N PRO A 8 7.00 18.09 -17.13
CA PRO A 8 6.28 17.49 -16.03
C PRO A 8 4.80 17.30 -16.41
N LEU A 9 4.27 16.11 -16.12
CA LEU A 9 2.85 15.85 -16.01
C LEU A 9 2.23 16.80 -14.98
N TYR A 10 1.30 17.63 -15.45
CA TYR A 10 0.43 18.46 -14.64
C TYR A 10 -1.00 17.91 -14.71
N LEU A 11 -1.58 17.59 -13.56
CA LEU A 11 -2.99 17.26 -13.45
C LEU A 11 -3.72 18.39 -12.75
N PRO A 12 -4.73 19.02 -13.39
CA PRO A 12 -5.41 20.16 -12.82
C PRO A 12 -6.06 19.79 -11.48
N ARG A 13 -6.14 20.79 -10.60
CA ARG A 13 -6.90 20.69 -9.36
C ARG A 13 -8.35 20.26 -9.65
N PRO A 14 -8.94 19.32 -8.89
CA PRO A 14 -10.37 19.01 -9.00
C PRO A 14 -11.22 20.26 -8.75
N ARG A 15 -12.21 20.52 -9.60
CA ARG A 15 -13.01 21.77 -9.56
C ARG A 15 -13.72 22.00 -8.22
N GLU A 16 -14.13 20.92 -7.57
CA GLU A 16 -14.89 20.93 -6.32
C GLU A 16 -14.00 20.84 -5.07
N ALA A 17 -12.68 20.70 -5.24
CA ALA A 17 -11.78 20.63 -4.09
C ALA A 17 -11.76 21.97 -3.34
N VAL A 18 -11.87 21.91 -2.02
CA VAL A 18 -11.73 23.06 -1.11
C VAL A 18 -10.47 22.88 -0.26
N GLY A 19 -9.60 23.89 -0.19
CA GLY A 19 -8.35 23.83 0.59
C GLY A 19 -7.34 22.80 0.07
N THR A 20 -6.54 22.20 0.95
CA THR A 20 -5.65 21.09 0.58
C THR A 20 -6.47 19.85 0.21
N TYR A 21 -6.16 19.21 -0.91
CA TYR A 21 -6.81 17.98 -1.35
C TYR A 21 -5.82 16.80 -1.39
N LEU A 22 -6.35 15.59 -1.27
CA LEU A 22 -5.57 14.36 -1.39
C LEU A 22 -5.59 13.89 -2.86
N ARG A 23 -4.43 13.51 -3.39
CA ARG A 23 -4.31 12.81 -4.66
C ARG A 23 -3.54 11.51 -4.42
N ILE A 24 -4.20 10.40 -4.72
CA ILE A 24 -3.64 9.06 -4.53
C ILE A 24 -3.20 8.52 -5.89
N ILE A 25 -1.95 8.07 -6.00
CA ILE A 25 -1.46 7.23 -7.08
C ILE A 25 -1.46 5.81 -6.54
N SER A 26 -2.45 5.00 -6.94
CA SER A 26 -2.51 3.60 -6.55
C SER A 26 -2.08 2.73 -7.72
N ILE A 27 -1.17 1.80 -7.45
CA ILE A 27 -0.80 0.71 -8.34
C ILE A 27 -0.91 -0.61 -7.56
N ASN A 28 -0.94 -1.73 -8.28
CA ASN A 28 -1.07 -3.07 -7.73
C ASN A 28 -0.44 -4.06 -8.72
N ASP A 29 0.01 -5.22 -8.24
CA ASP A 29 0.42 -6.34 -9.09
C ASP A 29 1.54 -5.99 -10.10
N VAL A 30 2.59 -5.31 -9.62
CA VAL A 30 3.72 -4.87 -10.46
C VAL A 30 4.87 -5.86 -10.36
N TYR A 31 4.86 -6.82 -11.27
CA TYR A 31 5.77 -7.97 -11.28
C TYR A 31 7.13 -7.74 -11.97
N ASP A 32 7.23 -6.73 -12.85
CA ASP A 32 8.49 -6.41 -13.55
C ASP A 32 9.09 -5.10 -13.05
N ILE A 33 10.29 -5.21 -12.47
CA ILE A 33 11.06 -4.09 -11.93
C ILE A 33 11.30 -2.96 -12.95
N LYS A 34 11.27 -3.28 -14.27
CA LYS A 34 11.45 -2.32 -15.36
C LYS A 34 10.31 -1.30 -15.48
N ASN A 35 9.16 -1.56 -14.85
CA ASN A 35 8.02 -0.64 -14.89
C ASN A 35 8.18 0.53 -13.90
N TYR A 36 8.97 0.34 -12.85
CA TYR A 36 9.12 1.33 -11.79
C TYR A 36 9.73 2.68 -12.20
N PRO A 37 10.68 2.78 -13.13
CA PRO A 37 11.13 4.08 -13.63
C PRO A 37 10.01 4.94 -14.24
N TYR A 38 9.01 4.32 -14.90
CA TYR A 38 7.86 5.05 -15.42
C TYR A 38 6.95 5.54 -14.29
N ILE A 39 6.71 4.69 -13.29
CA ILE A 39 5.91 5.00 -12.10
C ILE A 39 6.58 6.15 -11.32
N GLU A 40 7.89 6.04 -11.07
CA GLU A 40 8.70 7.07 -10.40
C GLU A 40 8.59 8.41 -11.13
N THR A 41 8.66 8.41 -12.47
CA THR A 41 8.52 9.61 -13.29
C THR A 41 7.17 10.28 -13.05
N VAL A 42 6.08 9.51 -13.02
CA VAL A 42 4.73 10.02 -12.74
C VAL A 42 4.63 10.57 -11.32
N ILE A 43 5.08 9.82 -10.31
CA ILE A 43 5.04 10.22 -8.90
C ILE A 43 5.82 11.52 -8.70
N LYS A 44 7.09 11.57 -9.15
CA LYS A 44 7.94 12.75 -9.03
C LYS A 44 7.33 13.95 -9.74
N SER A 45 6.78 13.76 -10.93
CA SER A 45 6.14 14.85 -11.66
C SER A 45 4.91 15.40 -10.95
N LEU A 46 4.07 14.53 -10.35
CA LEU A 46 2.89 14.96 -9.60
C LEU A 46 3.26 15.61 -8.27
N LYS A 47 4.31 15.13 -7.59
CA LYS A 47 4.86 15.75 -6.39
C LYS A 47 5.49 17.12 -6.71
N GLN A 48 6.15 17.26 -7.86
CA GLN A 48 6.75 18.53 -8.31
C GLN A 48 5.70 19.57 -8.74
N THR A 49 4.59 19.13 -9.32
CA THR A 49 3.52 20.01 -9.82
C THR A 49 2.37 20.18 -8.83
N ALA A 50 2.49 19.60 -7.63
CA ALA A 50 1.52 19.75 -6.57
C ALA A 50 1.56 21.19 -6.02
N GLU A 51 0.45 21.90 -6.17
CA GLU A 51 0.22 23.18 -5.49
C GLU A 51 -0.39 22.91 -4.10
N ASP A 52 -1.70 22.67 -4.05
CA ASP A 52 -2.45 22.40 -2.81
C ASP A 52 -2.78 20.91 -2.63
N ALA A 53 -1.93 20.02 -3.13
CA ALA A 53 -2.19 18.59 -3.10
C ALA A 53 -1.26 17.87 -2.13
N LYS A 54 -1.82 17.09 -1.20
CA LYS A 54 -1.08 15.99 -0.57
C LYS A 54 -1.05 14.83 -1.56
N ILE A 55 0.13 14.47 -2.03
CA ILE A 55 0.32 13.32 -2.92
C ILE A 55 0.69 12.11 -2.08
N ILE A 56 -0.02 11.00 -2.26
CA ILE A 56 0.29 9.69 -1.65
C ILE A 56 0.37 8.66 -2.78
N ALA A 57 1.44 7.88 -2.82
CA ALA A 57 1.59 6.74 -3.71
C ALA A 57 1.48 5.44 -2.92
N SER A 58 0.66 4.50 -3.38
CA SER A 58 0.51 3.19 -2.78
C SER A 58 0.71 2.07 -3.80
N LEU A 59 1.26 0.95 -3.33
CA LEU A 59 1.37 -0.30 -4.08
C LEU A 59 0.68 -1.42 -3.29
N ASN A 60 -0.46 -1.86 -3.82
CA ASN A 60 -1.41 -2.68 -3.08
C ASN A 60 -1.21 -4.17 -3.42
N GLY A 61 -0.19 -4.76 -2.79
CA GLY A 61 0.16 -6.17 -2.91
C GLY A 61 0.87 -6.55 -4.20
N ASP A 62 1.39 -7.77 -4.19
CA ASP A 62 1.93 -8.46 -5.34
C ASP A 62 3.06 -7.68 -6.03
N PHE A 63 3.99 -7.22 -5.20
CA PHE A 63 5.14 -6.42 -5.61
C PHE A 63 6.45 -7.20 -5.54
N LEU A 64 6.57 -8.24 -4.71
CA LEU A 64 7.77 -9.09 -4.66
C LEU A 64 7.73 -10.20 -5.69
N SER A 65 6.58 -10.85 -5.88
CA SER A 65 6.45 -12.07 -6.68
C SER A 65 5.19 -12.01 -7.54
N PRO A 66 5.16 -12.71 -8.69
CA PRO A 66 6.29 -13.35 -9.39
C PRO A 66 7.27 -12.34 -9.98
N CYS A 67 8.56 -12.46 -9.65
CA CYS A 67 9.59 -11.63 -10.27
C CYS A 67 10.91 -12.39 -10.37
N LEU A 68 11.55 -12.37 -11.55
CA LEU A 68 12.80 -13.10 -11.78
C LEU A 68 13.92 -12.65 -10.82
N ILE A 69 14.03 -11.34 -10.56
CA ILE A 69 15.07 -10.84 -9.66
C ILE A 69 14.79 -11.23 -8.21
N THR A 70 13.52 -11.23 -7.79
CA THR A 70 13.11 -11.74 -6.47
C THR A 70 13.48 -13.21 -6.30
N SER A 71 13.35 -14.04 -7.33
CA SER A 71 13.79 -15.44 -7.28
C SER A 71 15.31 -15.59 -7.06
N LEU A 72 16.10 -14.56 -7.38
CA LEU A 72 17.56 -14.57 -7.21
C LEU A 72 18.01 -13.98 -5.88
N ASP A 73 17.31 -12.96 -5.36
CA ASP A 73 17.75 -12.18 -4.20
C ASP A 73 16.75 -12.11 -3.04
N GLY A 74 15.62 -12.81 -3.15
CA GLY A 74 14.56 -12.81 -2.14
C GLY A 74 13.85 -11.45 -2.00
N GLY A 75 13.80 -10.64 -3.05
CA GLY A 75 13.05 -9.38 -3.09
C GLY A 75 13.83 -8.15 -2.61
N LYS A 76 15.15 -8.28 -2.42
CA LYS A 76 15.99 -7.17 -1.94
C LYS A 76 15.99 -6.01 -2.92
N ALA A 77 16.35 -6.27 -4.18
CA ALA A 77 16.40 -5.25 -5.22
C ALA A 77 15.04 -4.61 -5.46
N MET A 78 13.97 -5.39 -5.32
CA MET A 78 12.62 -4.89 -5.47
C MET A 78 12.28 -3.84 -4.42
N LEU A 79 12.47 -4.15 -3.13
CA LEU A 79 12.25 -3.19 -2.04
C LEU A 79 13.17 -1.96 -2.15
N ASP A 80 14.43 -2.16 -2.53
CA ASP A 80 15.37 -1.05 -2.77
C ASP A 80 14.84 -0.10 -3.88
N VAL A 81 14.25 -0.64 -4.94
CA VAL A 81 13.63 0.15 -6.01
C VAL A 81 12.35 0.82 -5.54
N LEU A 82 11.47 0.15 -4.81
CA LEU A 82 10.23 0.75 -4.29
C LEU A 82 10.49 1.97 -3.41
N LYS A 83 11.58 1.95 -2.63
CA LYS A 83 12.06 3.11 -1.89
C LYS A 83 12.45 4.27 -2.81
N ILE A 84 13.18 4.00 -3.90
CA ILE A 84 13.62 5.03 -4.86
C ILE A 84 12.44 5.64 -5.62
N VAL A 85 11.45 4.80 -5.96
CA VAL A 85 10.20 5.19 -6.65
C VAL A 85 9.34 6.12 -5.79
N ASP A 86 9.61 6.19 -4.48
CA ASP A 86 8.92 7.03 -3.52
C ASP A 86 7.45 6.60 -3.32
N ILE A 87 7.26 5.28 -3.17
CA ILE A 87 5.99 4.67 -2.75
C ILE A 87 5.83 4.87 -1.24
N ASP A 88 4.76 5.57 -0.85
CA ASP A 88 4.50 5.92 0.54
C ASP A 88 3.98 4.72 1.35
N TYR A 89 3.11 3.88 0.75
CA TYR A 89 2.52 2.73 1.42
C TYR A 89 2.53 1.46 0.56
N LEU A 90 2.97 0.36 1.16
CA LEU A 90 2.75 -1.01 0.66
C LEU A 90 1.65 -1.68 1.49
N CYS A 91 0.90 -2.60 0.90
CA CYS A 91 0.19 -3.65 1.65
C CYS A 91 0.53 -5.01 1.04
N PHE A 92 0.41 -6.09 1.83
CA PHE A 92 0.71 -7.43 1.35
C PHE A 92 -0.37 -7.96 0.40
N GLY A 93 0.06 -8.57 -0.69
CA GLY A 93 -0.72 -9.49 -1.49
C GLY A 93 -0.41 -10.94 -1.15
N ASN A 94 -1.06 -11.86 -1.86
CA ASN A 94 -0.86 -13.30 -1.62
C ASN A 94 0.52 -13.76 -2.11
N HIS A 95 1.07 -13.13 -3.16
CA HIS A 95 2.36 -13.55 -3.72
C HIS A 95 3.58 -13.07 -2.93
N GLU A 96 3.47 -12.09 -2.02
CA GLU A 96 4.59 -11.76 -1.12
C GLU A 96 5.05 -13.00 -0.32
N PHE A 97 4.12 -13.89 0.03
CA PHE A 97 4.37 -15.11 0.77
C PHE A 97 4.84 -16.30 -0.09
N ASP A 98 5.12 -16.08 -1.37
CA ASP A 98 5.94 -17.01 -2.16
C ASP A 98 7.40 -17.00 -1.68
N VAL A 99 7.84 -15.86 -1.15
CA VAL A 99 9.12 -15.69 -0.47
C VAL A 99 9.00 -16.25 0.95
N SER A 100 10.00 -17.00 1.40
CA SER A 100 9.96 -17.61 2.72
C SER A 100 9.92 -16.57 3.83
N MET A 101 9.21 -16.88 4.92
CA MET A 101 8.97 -15.95 6.02
C MET A 101 10.26 -15.42 6.66
N ASP A 102 11.30 -16.24 6.78
CA ASP A 102 12.61 -15.83 7.28
C ASP A 102 13.26 -14.75 6.40
N VAL A 103 13.18 -14.92 5.08
CA VAL A 103 13.68 -13.95 4.11
C VAL A 103 12.86 -12.67 4.18
N LEU A 104 11.52 -12.75 4.19
CA LEU A 104 10.65 -11.57 4.33
C LEU A 104 10.99 -10.77 5.60
N CYS A 105 11.13 -11.45 6.74
CA CYS A 105 11.54 -10.82 8.00
C CYS A 105 12.87 -10.06 7.85
N ASP A 106 13.87 -10.65 7.20
CA ASP A 106 15.16 -9.99 7.00
C ASP A 106 15.10 -8.82 6.00
N ARG A 107 14.23 -8.90 5.00
CA ARG A 107 13.99 -7.81 4.06
C ARG A 107 13.37 -6.59 4.74
N PHE A 108 12.29 -6.78 5.49
CA PHE A 108 11.57 -5.68 6.14
C PHE A 108 12.34 -5.03 7.29
N LYS A 109 13.25 -5.75 7.97
CA LYS A 109 14.21 -5.15 8.93
C LYS A 109 15.13 -4.10 8.31
N THR A 110 15.28 -4.08 6.99
CA THR A 110 16.14 -3.12 6.28
C THR A 110 15.36 -2.19 5.35
N TYR A 111 14.06 -2.40 5.21
CA TYR A 111 13.20 -1.56 4.40
C TYR A 111 12.79 -0.32 5.18
N GLU A 112 13.07 0.85 4.62
CA GLU A 112 12.78 2.15 5.25
C GLU A 112 11.42 2.75 4.84
N GLY A 113 10.68 2.08 3.96
CA GLY A 113 9.31 2.47 3.61
C GLY A 113 8.28 1.90 4.58
N LYS A 114 7.00 2.27 4.41
CA LYS A 114 5.91 1.77 5.25
C LYS A 114 5.15 0.65 4.54
N CYS A 115 5.07 -0.51 5.17
CA CYS A 115 4.14 -1.57 4.79
C CYS A 115 3.07 -1.70 5.87
N LEU A 116 1.81 -1.54 5.47
CA LEU A 116 0.66 -1.58 6.35
C LEU A 116 0.10 -3.00 6.39
N ASN A 117 -0.09 -3.54 7.59
CA ASN A 117 -0.69 -4.86 7.81
C ASN A 117 -1.82 -4.75 8.85
N SER A 118 -3.06 -4.74 8.38
CA SER A 118 -4.23 -4.54 9.23
C SER A 118 -4.93 -5.84 9.60
N ASN A 119 -4.77 -6.92 8.82
CA ASN A 119 -5.57 -8.14 8.97
C ASN A 119 -4.80 -9.47 8.98
N ILE A 120 -3.48 -9.49 8.73
CA ILE A 120 -2.68 -10.71 8.95
C ILE A 120 -2.25 -10.71 10.43
N LEU A 121 -2.81 -11.63 11.19
CA LEU A 121 -2.60 -11.76 12.62
C LEU A 121 -1.28 -12.48 12.91
N ASP A 122 -0.64 -12.12 14.02
CA ASP A 122 0.58 -12.75 14.52
C ASP A 122 1.74 -12.81 13.50
N LEU A 123 1.76 -11.90 12.52
CA LEU A 123 2.78 -11.82 11.50
C LEU A 123 4.14 -11.48 12.13
N PRO A 124 5.19 -12.33 12.02
CA PRO A 124 6.45 -12.14 12.72
C PRO A 124 7.38 -11.09 12.07
N ILE A 125 6.86 -10.29 11.14
CA ILE A 125 7.61 -9.27 10.41
C ILE A 125 7.64 -7.98 11.23
N VAL A 126 8.83 -7.41 11.37
CA VAL A 126 9.07 -6.10 11.99
C VAL A 126 9.67 -5.15 10.96
N ASP A 127 9.42 -3.86 11.14
CA ASP A 127 10.03 -2.80 10.35
C ASP A 127 11.51 -2.58 10.72
N ALA A 128 12.17 -1.64 10.05
CA ALA A 128 13.56 -1.28 10.32
C ALA A 128 13.82 -0.71 11.73
N SER A 129 12.78 -0.29 12.45
CA SER A 129 12.86 0.13 13.86
C SER A 129 12.67 -1.02 14.85
N GLY A 130 12.40 -2.24 14.35
CA GLY A 130 12.13 -3.42 15.16
C GLY A 130 10.71 -3.44 15.74
N GLN A 131 9.80 -2.61 15.24
CA GLN A 131 8.39 -2.60 15.65
C GLN A 131 7.56 -3.48 14.71
N PRO A 132 6.45 -4.08 15.20
CA PRO A 132 5.48 -4.71 14.31
C PRO A 132 5.02 -3.73 13.24
N LEU A 133 4.77 -4.25 12.04
CA LEU A 133 4.25 -3.43 10.94
C LEU A 133 2.97 -2.69 11.36
N PRO A 134 2.85 -1.38 11.07
CA PRO A 134 1.71 -0.59 11.51
C PRO A 134 0.41 -1.11 10.88
N LYS A 135 -0.66 -1.15 11.68
CA LYS A 135 -2.01 -1.45 11.15
C LYS A 135 -2.55 -0.33 10.27
N TYR A 136 -2.18 0.92 10.55
CA TYR A 136 -2.59 2.09 9.79
C TYR A 136 -1.59 3.23 9.99
N ASP A 137 -1.66 4.23 9.11
CA ASP A 137 -0.93 5.50 9.24
C ASP A 137 -1.89 6.66 8.96
N ILE A 138 -1.77 7.76 9.71
CA ILE A 138 -2.66 8.92 9.56
C ILE A 138 -1.88 10.07 8.95
N VAL A 139 -2.46 10.68 7.93
CA VAL A 139 -1.88 11.81 7.20
C VAL A 139 -2.80 13.02 7.29
N ASP A 140 -2.22 14.18 7.60
CA ASP A 140 -2.93 15.46 7.53
C ASP A 140 -3.10 15.91 6.07
N VAL A 141 -4.34 16.23 5.71
CA VAL A 141 -4.74 16.79 4.42
C VAL A 141 -5.59 18.03 4.68
N GLY A 142 -4.92 19.18 4.86
CA GLY A 142 -5.59 20.41 5.28
C GLY A 142 -6.19 20.24 6.68
N SER A 143 -7.51 20.35 6.79
CA SER A 143 -8.25 20.12 8.04
C SER A 143 -8.67 18.66 8.27
N HIS A 144 -8.44 17.78 7.30
CA HIS A 144 -8.81 16.37 7.39
C HIS A 144 -7.62 15.53 7.85
N ARG A 145 -7.91 14.47 8.60
CA ARG A 145 -6.94 13.44 8.99
C ARG A 145 -7.34 12.14 8.33
N VAL A 146 -6.54 11.68 7.38
CA VAL A 146 -6.86 10.52 6.55
C VAL A 146 -6.05 9.33 7.03
N ALA A 147 -6.72 8.30 7.51
CA ALA A 147 -6.08 7.03 7.83
C ALA A 147 -5.91 6.19 6.55
N PHE A 148 -4.76 5.55 6.38
CA PHE A 148 -4.52 4.50 5.39
C PHE A 148 -4.29 3.19 6.13
N ALA A 149 -4.85 2.08 5.64
CA ALA A 149 -4.73 0.75 6.24
C ALA A 149 -4.60 -0.31 5.14
N GLY A 150 -3.81 -1.37 5.37
CA GLY A 150 -3.47 -2.37 4.37
C GLY A 150 -4.09 -3.73 4.66
N PHE A 151 -4.84 -4.27 3.69
CA PHE A 151 -5.60 -5.51 3.85
C PHE A 151 -5.21 -6.53 2.78
N CYS A 152 -4.72 -7.69 3.21
CA CYS A 152 -4.46 -8.82 2.33
C CYS A 152 -5.71 -9.67 2.20
N THR A 153 -5.97 -10.26 1.03
CA THR A 153 -7.06 -11.24 0.84
C THR A 153 -7.04 -12.32 1.93
N ASN A 154 -8.22 -12.61 2.47
CA ASN A 154 -8.43 -13.73 3.39
C ASN A 154 -8.86 -15.02 2.67
N ASP A 155 -8.80 -15.08 1.33
CA ASP A 155 -8.96 -16.32 0.58
C ASP A 155 -7.65 -17.13 0.61
N THR A 156 -7.58 -18.13 1.49
CA THR A 156 -6.39 -18.96 1.64
C THR A 156 -6.10 -19.85 0.42
N ASN A 157 -7.06 -20.02 -0.51
CA ASN A 157 -6.89 -20.92 -1.66
C ASN A 157 -5.97 -20.35 -2.75
N ILE A 158 -5.74 -19.05 -2.76
CA ILE A 158 -4.90 -18.37 -3.76
C ILE A 158 -3.46 -18.15 -3.27
N PHE A 159 -3.15 -18.55 -2.04
CA PHE A 159 -1.79 -18.59 -1.53
C PHE A 159 -1.06 -19.83 -2.03
N ARG A 160 0.28 -19.76 -2.03
CA ARG A 160 1.13 -20.92 -2.29
C ARG A 160 0.79 -22.07 -1.33
N PRO A 161 0.72 -23.32 -1.81
CA PRO A 161 0.50 -24.47 -0.93
C PRO A 161 1.55 -24.54 0.18
N GLY A 162 1.08 -24.63 1.43
CA GLY A 162 1.93 -24.64 2.62
C GLY A 162 2.12 -23.27 3.28
N THR A 163 1.58 -22.19 2.72
CA THR A 163 1.46 -20.91 3.42
C THR A 163 0.43 -21.04 4.54
N ASP A 164 0.88 -20.83 5.78
CA ASP A 164 0.07 -20.90 6.99
C ASP A 164 0.03 -19.52 7.65
N LEU A 165 -1.03 -18.77 7.36
CA LEU A 165 -1.26 -17.42 7.88
C LEU A 165 -2.64 -17.35 8.51
N ASN A 166 -2.72 -16.70 9.66
CA ASN A 166 -3.98 -16.38 10.31
C ASN A 166 -4.47 -15.02 9.78
N ILE A 167 -5.34 -15.03 8.76
CA ILE A 167 -5.82 -13.80 8.11
C ILE A 167 -7.27 -13.54 8.53
N GLN A 168 -7.49 -12.43 9.22
CA GLN A 168 -8.82 -11.97 9.58
C GLN A 168 -9.58 -11.52 8.31
N PRO A 169 -10.90 -11.82 8.19
CA PRO A 169 -11.72 -11.28 7.12
C PRO A 169 -11.60 -9.75 7.03
N ILE A 170 -11.47 -9.23 5.80
CA ILE A 170 -11.15 -7.82 5.57
C ILE A 170 -12.19 -6.88 6.21
N PHE A 171 -13.49 -7.20 6.11
CA PHE A 171 -14.55 -6.38 6.69
C PHE A 171 -14.41 -6.23 8.22
N GLU A 172 -14.17 -7.33 8.93
CA GLU A 172 -13.99 -7.33 10.39
C GLU A 172 -12.71 -6.56 10.79
N ALA A 173 -11.62 -6.77 10.06
CA ALA A 173 -10.36 -6.07 10.29
C ALA A 173 -10.48 -4.57 9.99
N LEU A 174 -11.24 -4.18 8.96
CA LEU A 174 -11.51 -2.79 8.59
C LEU A 174 -12.30 -2.11 9.69
N LYS A 175 -13.35 -2.75 10.20
CA LYS A 175 -14.14 -2.25 11.32
C LYS A 175 -13.32 -2.06 12.58
N GLU A 176 -12.50 -3.05 12.95
CA GLU A 176 -11.56 -2.95 14.07
C GLU A 176 -10.58 -1.79 13.86
N THR A 177 -10.02 -1.67 12.65
CA THR A 177 -9.06 -0.61 12.33
C THR A 177 -9.70 0.77 12.43
N TRP A 178 -10.90 0.95 11.87
CA TRP A 178 -11.64 2.21 11.98
C TRP A 178 -11.95 2.56 13.43
N SER A 179 -12.42 1.60 14.23
CA SER A 179 -12.69 1.84 15.66
C SER A 179 -11.47 2.34 16.45
N LYS A 180 -10.25 1.99 16.01
CA LYS A 180 -8.99 2.40 16.64
C LYS A 180 -8.49 3.77 16.19
N CYS A 181 -8.87 4.21 14.99
CA CYS A 181 -8.39 5.46 14.43
C CYS A 181 -9.47 6.54 14.27
N SER A 182 -10.75 6.25 14.48
CA SER A 182 -11.87 7.19 14.24
C SER A 182 -11.86 8.44 15.14
N GLU A 183 -11.28 8.37 16.34
CA GLU A 183 -11.05 9.55 17.18
C GLU A 183 -9.94 10.47 16.60
N GLN A 184 -9.08 9.90 15.75
CA GLN A 184 -7.89 10.53 15.19
C GLN A 184 -7.97 10.80 13.68
N ALA A 185 -8.95 10.23 12.99
CA ALA A 185 -9.09 10.31 11.55
C ALA A 185 -10.55 10.63 11.19
N THR A 186 -10.72 11.44 10.16
CA THR A 186 -12.05 11.78 9.61
C THR A 186 -12.51 10.78 8.56
N MET A 187 -11.59 9.96 8.04
CA MET A 187 -11.86 8.95 7.01
C MET A 187 -10.75 7.90 7.00
N LEU A 188 -11.09 6.71 6.50
CA LEU A 188 -10.17 5.60 6.26
C LEU A 188 -10.14 5.26 4.77
N ILE A 189 -8.94 5.16 4.20
CA ILE A 189 -8.68 4.65 2.86
C ILE A 189 -8.13 3.22 3.00
N PRO A 190 -8.93 2.18 2.71
CA PRO A 190 -8.45 0.81 2.70
C PRO A 190 -7.63 0.54 1.44
N LEU A 191 -6.40 0.06 1.61
CA LEU A 191 -5.52 -0.47 0.57
C LEU A 191 -5.70 -1.99 0.56
N THR A 192 -6.55 -2.48 -0.33
CA THR A 192 -6.92 -3.89 -0.40
C THR A 192 -6.12 -4.62 -1.47
N HIS A 193 -5.79 -5.89 -1.18
CA HIS A 193 -5.32 -6.84 -2.17
C HIS A 193 -6.32 -8.00 -2.23
N GLN A 194 -7.46 -7.74 -2.85
CA GLN A 194 -8.53 -8.69 -3.16
C GLN A 194 -9.08 -8.37 -4.55
N THR A 195 -9.97 -9.20 -5.08
CA THR A 195 -10.55 -8.95 -6.39
C THR A 195 -11.47 -7.73 -6.37
N ILE A 196 -11.63 -7.06 -7.52
CA ILE A 196 -12.61 -5.97 -7.68
C ILE A 196 -14.04 -6.41 -7.30
N ALA A 197 -14.37 -7.68 -7.49
CA ALA A 197 -15.68 -8.21 -7.13
C ALA A 197 -15.87 -8.26 -5.60
N GLU A 198 -14.84 -8.67 -4.86
CA GLU A 198 -14.83 -8.68 -3.40
C GLU A 198 -14.77 -7.26 -2.83
N ASP A 199 -14.02 -6.34 -3.43
CA ASP A 199 -14.06 -4.91 -3.05
C ASP A 199 -15.47 -4.33 -3.17
N ARG A 200 -16.20 -4.66 -4.25
CA ARG A 200 -17.59 -4.22 -4.41
C ARG A 200 -18.51 -4.83 -3.37
N GLU A 201 -18.23 -6.05 -2.90
CA GLU A 201 -19.00 -6.67 -1.83
C GLU A 201 -18.68 -6.06 -0.48
N LEU A 202 -17.40 -5.79 -0.21
CA LEU A 202 -16.94 -5.05 0.98
C LEU A 202 -17.64 -3.70 1.08
N VAL A 203 -17.75 -2.95 -0.01
CA VAL A 203 -18.49 -1.67 -0.03
C VAL A 203 -19.95 -1.85 0.39
N LYS A 204 -20.63 -2.89 -0.09
CA LYS A 204 -22.03 -3.16 0.33
C LYS A 204 -22.13 -3.50 1.81
N GLN A 205 -21.16 -4.24 2.35
CA GLN A 205 -21.12 -4.57 3.77
C GLN A 205 -20.90 -3.32 4.62
N ILE A 206 -20.01 -2.41 4.18
CA ILE A 206 -19.79 -1.11 4.81
C ILE A 206 -21.09 -0.28 4.79
N GLU A 207 -21.78 -0.18 3.66
CA GLU A 207 -23.04 0.58 3.53
C GLU A 207 -24.19 0.01 4.40
N GLN A 208 -24.08 -1.24 4.85
CA GLN A 208 -25.08 -1.92 5.69
C GLN A 208 -24.75 -1.90 7.19
N ASP A 209 -23.56 -1.43 7.58
CA ASP A 209 -23.12 -1.40 8.97
C ASP A 209 -23.26 0.02 9.54
N ASP A 210 -24.16 0.20 10.52
CA ASP A 210 -24.43 1.49 11.15
C ASP A 210 -23.21 2.12 11.87
N GLN A 211 -22.12 1.38 12.05
CA GLN A 211 -20.89 1.85 12.73
C GLN A 211 -19.81 2.34 11.75
N LEU A 212 -20.03 2.22 10.43
CA LEU A 212 -19.09 2.61 9.37
C LEU A 212 -19.66 3.68 8.44
#